data_AF-A0A165DIH7-F1
#
_entry.id   AF-A0A165DIH7-F1
#
_cell.length_a   1.000
_cell.length_b   1.000
_cell.length_c   1.000
_cell.angle_alpha   90.00
_cell.angle_beta   90.00
_cell.angle_gamma   90.00
#
_symmetry.space_group_name_H-M   'P 1'
#
loop_
_entity.id
_entity.type
_entity.pdbx_description
1 polymer ?
#
loop_
_entity_poly.entity_id
_entity_poly.type
_entity_poly.pdbx_seq_one_letter_code
_entity_poly.pdbx_strand_id
1 'polypeptide(L)' 'MVEASLWLWWSIVKEQATSEDCWYGLDCRKQTDPDHVFRFNHVCLNTWPERKRQALQERRRKREERSKQADATKL' A
#
# COMPACT_ATOMS: atom_id res chain seq x y z
N MET A 1 25.26 -16.32 22.04
CA MET A 1 24.12 -15.48 22.51
C MET A 1 23.66 -14.45 21.47
N VAL A 2 23.94 -14.64 20.17
CA VAL A 2 23.50 -13.75 19.07
C VAL A 2 22.49 -14.47 18.17
N GLU A 3 22.63 -15.79 17.99
CA GLU A 3 21.71 -16.62 17.20
C GLU A 3 20.27 -16.62 17.74
N ALA A 4 20.10 -16.65 19.07
CA ALA A 4 18.76 -16.59 19.69
C ALA A 4 18.05 -15.25 19.41
N SER A 5 18.80 -14.15 19.34
CA SER A 5 18.28 -12.82 19.02
C SER A 5 17.89 -12.70 17.54
N LEU A 6 18.64 -13.33 16.64
CA LEU A 6 18.32 -13.39 15.21
C LEU A 6 17.07 -14.23 14.93
N TRP A 7 16.88 -15.34 15.63
CA TRP A 7 15.68 -16.18 15.50
C TRP A 7 14.41 -15.49 16.00
N LEU A 8 14.47 -14.78 17.12
CA LEU A 8 13.36 -13.96 17.63
C LEU A 8 12.99 -12.85 16.62
N TRP A 9 13.99 -12.18 16.05
CA TRP A 9 13.77 -11.16 15.03
C TRP A 9 13.16 -11.75 13.75
N TRP A 10 13.65 -12.90 13.30
CA TRP A 10 13.10 -13.61 12.14
C TRP A 10 11.65 -14.06 12.37
N SER A 11 11.30 -14.53 13.56
CA SER A 11 9.92 -14.92 13.90
C SER A 11 8.97 -13.71 13.92
N ILE A 12 9.40 -12.57 14.45
CA ILE A 12 8.63 -11.32 14.43
C ILE A 12 8.42 -10.83 12.99
N VAL A 13 9.46 -10.89 12.15
CA VAL A 13 9.38 -10.56 10.72
C VAL A 13 8.47 -11.55 9.97
N LYS A 14 8.50 -12.83 10.33
CA LYS A 14 7.72 -13.89 9.67
C LYS A 14 6.22 -13.81 10.00
N GLU A 15 5.84 -13.44 11.21
CA GLU A 15 4.42 -13.23 11.55
C GLU A 15 3.85 -11.95 10.92
N GLN A 16 4.65 -10.88 10.83
CA GLN A 16 4.27 -9.65 10.10
C GLN A 16 4.13 -9.86 8.59
N ALA A 17 4.70 -10.92 8.01
CA ALA A 17 4.56 -11.22 6.59
C ALA A 17 3.13 -11.64 6.17
N THR A 18 2.24 -11.91 7.13
CA THR A 18 0.81 -12.14 6.86
C THR A 18 -0.01 -10.85 6.84
N SER A 19 0.54 -9.76 7.37
CA SER A 19 -0.08 -8.45 7.40
C SER A 19 0.06 -7.78 6.05
N GLU A 20 -0.99 -7.09 5.60
CA GLU A 20 -0.91 -6.27 4.39
C GLU A 20 0.15 -5.17 4.56
N ASP A 21 0.90 -4.90 3.49
CA ASP A 21 1.88 -3.81 3.47
C ASP A 21 1.20 -2.45 3.67
N CYS A 22 1.69 -1.68 4.64
CA CYS A 22 1.31 -0.29 4.79
C CYS A 22 1.70 0.48 3.53
N TRP A 23 0.77 1.23 2.94
CA TRP A 23 1.06 2.00 1.73
C TRP A 23 2.15 3.05 1.91
N TYR A 24 2.36 3.50 3.15
CA TYR A 24 3.40 4.46 3.49
C TYR A 24 4.70 3.77 3.95
N GLY A 25 4.68 2.46 4.20
CA GLY A 25 5.84 1.69 4.64
C GLY A 25 6.58 2.33 5.81
N LEU A 26 7.90 2.39 5.68
CA LEU A 26 8.79 3.02 6.66
C LEU A 26 8.50 4.52 6.91
N ASP A 27 7.87 5.22 5.96
CA ASP A 27 7.51 6.63 6.10
C ASP A 27 6.16 6.84 6.83
N CYS A 28 5.52 5.76 7.31
CA CYS A 28 4.21 5.87 7.93
C CYS A 28 4.27 6.63 9.27
N ARG A 29 3.60 7.79 9.32
CA ARG A 29 3.48 8.61 10.55
C ARG A 29 2.59 7.99 11.64
N LYS A 30 1.91 6.88 11.35
CA LYS A 30 1.06 6.16 12.30
C LYS A 30 1.78 4.99 12.98
N GLN A 31 3.10 4.90 12.86
CA GLN A 31 3.88 3.87 13.58
C GLN A 31 3.85 4.03 15.11
N THR A 32 3.29 5.12 15.64
CA THR A 32 3.05 5.31 17.07
C THR A 32 1.67 4.81 17.51
N ASP A 33 0.79 4.44 16.57
CA ASP A 33 -0.56 3.93 16.84
C ASP A 33 -0.51 2.39 16.91
N PRO A 34 -0.67 1.79 18.11
CA PRO A 34 -0.48 0.36 18.30
C PRO A 34 -1.39 -0.50 17.41
N ASP A 35 -2.65 -0.07 17.21
CA ASP A 35 -3.61 -0.79 16.39
C ASP A 35 -3.19 -0.80 14.91
N HIS A 36 -2.58 0.30 14.44
CA HIS A 36 -2.08 0.40 13.08
C HIS A 36 -0.83 -0.45 12.84
N VAL A 37 0.12 -0.42 13.79
CA VAL A 37 1.37 -1.20 13.70
C VAL A 37 1.12 -2.70 13.78
N PHE A 38 0.14 -3.13 14.59
CA PHE A 38 -0.21 -4.53 14.67
C PHE A 38 -0.87 -5.05 13.39
N ARG A 39 -1.63 -4.20 12.69
CA ARG A 39 -2.42 -4.59 11.53
C ARG A 39 -1.66 -4.61 10.21
N PHE A 40 -0.66 -3.73 10.05
CA PHE A 40 0.02 -3.54 8.76
C PHE A 40 1.52 -3.76 8.89
N ASN A 41 2.12 -4.35 7.86
CA ASN A 41 3.57 -4.44 7.76
C ASN A 41 4.16 -3.07 7.36
N HIS A 42 5.05 -2.52 8.18
CA HIS A 42 5.80 -1.28 7.87
C HIS A 42 7.20 -1.53 7.33
N VAL A 43 7.68 -2.78 7.36
CA VAL A 43 8.96 -3.19 6.76
C VAL A 43 8.78 -3.37 5.25
N CYS A 44 8.36 -2.30 4.58
CA CYS A 44 8.11 -2.24 3.15
C CYS A 44 8.34 -0.81 2.62
N LEU A 45 8.44 -0.69 1.30
CA LEU A 45 8.61 0.61 0.65
C LEU A 45 7.29 1.37 0.55
N ASN A 46 7.38 2.69 0.60
CA ASN A 46 6.23 3.57 0.39
C ASN A 46 5.69 3.45 -1.04
N THR A 47 4.51 2.83 -1.18
CA THR A 47 3.82 2.62 -2.46
C THR A 47 2.74 3.67 -2.74
N TRP A 48 2.45 4.56 -1.79
CA TRP A 48 1.40 5.58 -1.94
C TRP A 48 1.56 6.48 -3.17
N PRO A 49 2.76 7.01 -3.51
CA PRO A 49 2.93 7.83 -4.71
C PRO A 49 2.51 7.11 -5.98
N GLU A 50 2.92 5.84 -6.13
CA GLU A 50 2.60 5.04 -7.31
C GLU A 50 1.10 4.73 -7.39
N ARG A 51 0.50 4.26 -6.29
CA ARG A 51 -0.95 4.01 -6.21
C ARG A 51 -1.75 5.27 -6.54
N LYS A 52 -1.32 6.44 -6.06
CA LYS A 52 -1.97 7.72 -6.36
C LYS A 52 -1.87 8.07 -7.86
N ARG A 53 -0.72 7.83 -8.50
CA ARG A 53 -0.56 8.01 -9.96
C ARG A 53 -1.51 7.11 -10.74
N GLN A 54 -1.57 5.82 -10.39
CA GLN A 54 -2.45 4.85 -11.05
C GLN A 54 -3.94 5.23 -10.89
N ALA A 55 -4.35 5.62 -9.69
CA ALA A 55 -5.73 6.08 -9.45
C ALA A 55 -6.10 7.32 -10.28
N LEU A 56 -5.16 8.25 -10.48
CA LEU A 56 -5.39 9.43 -11.33
C LEU A 56 -5.49 9.05 -12.81
N GLN A 57 -4.61 8.17 -13.30
CA GLN A 57 -4.65 7.66 -14.67
C GLN A 57 -5.97 6.95 -14.94
N GLU A 58 -6.44 6.12 -14.01
CA GLU A 58 -7.70 5.40 -14.16
C GLU A 58 -8.92 6.35 -14.20
N ARG A 59 -8.93 7.37 -13.34
CA ARG A 59 -9.97 8.41 -13.37
C ARG A 59 -10.01 9.15 -14.70
N ARG A 60 -8.83 9.45 -15.26
CA ARG A 60 -8.71 10.08 -16.58
C ARG A 60 -9.25 9.17 -17.67
N ARG A 61 -8.84 7.89 -17.70
CA ARG A 61 -9.33 6.88 -18.64
C ARG A 61 -10.85 6.78 -18.63
N LYS A 62 -11.45 6.63 -17.44
CA LYS A 62 -12.92 6.60 -17.28
C LYS A 62 -13.62 7.86 -17.78
N ARG A 63 -12.99 9.04 -17.67
CA ARG A 63 -13.55 10.30 -18.18
C ARG A 63 -13.51 10.33 -19.71
N GLU A 64 -12.39 9.94 -20.32
CA GLU A 64 -12.24 9.86 -21.77
C GLU A 64 -13.21 8.85 -22.38
N GLU A 65 -13.38 7.69 -21.74
CA GLU A 65 -14.35 6.66 -22.15
C GLU A 65 -15.79 7.18 -22.12
N ARG A 66 -16.20 7.83 -21.03
CA ARG A 66 -17.53 8.47 -20.93
C ARG A 66 -17.74 9.55 -21.99
N SER A 67 -16.72 10.34 -22.32
CA SER A 67 -16.79 11.34 -23.39
C SER A 67 -17.04 10.68 -24.75
N LYS A 68 -16.23 9.68 -25.09
CA LYS A 68 -16.38 8.93 -26.35
C LYS A 68 -17.76 8.28 -26.47
N GLN A 69 -18.27 7.72 -25.38
CA GLN A 69 -19.59 7.11 -25.36
C GLN A 69 -20.72 8.14 -25.53
N ALA A 70 -20.59 9.31 -24.91
CA ALA A 70 -21.55 10.40 -25.08
C ALA A 70 -21.55 10.96 -26.50
N ASP A 71 -20.39 11.03 -27.16
CA ASP A 71 -20.27 11.47 -28.55
C ASP A 71 -20.83 10.43 -29.53
N ALA A 72 -20.60 9.13 -29.27
CA ALA A 72 -21.15 8.04 -30.07
C ALA A 72 -22.68 7.92 -30.00
N THR A 73 -23.30 8.38 -28.91
CA THR A 73 -24.77 8.33 -28.71
C THR A 73 -25.49 9.50 -29.40
N LYS A 74 -24.77 10.49 -29.93
CA LYS A 74 -25.32 11.64 -30.65
C LYS A 74 -25.42 11.43 -32.18
N LEU A 75 -24.91 10.31 -32.68
CA LEU A 75 -25.00 9.87 -34.08
C LEU A 75 -26.19 8.94 -34.26
#